data_AF-A0A5J4QG29-F1
#
_entry.id   AF-A0A5J4QG29-F1
#
_cell.length_a   1.000
_cell.length_b   1.000
_cell.length_c   1.000
_cell.angle_alpha   90.00
_cell.angle_beta   90.00
_cell.angle_gamma   90.00
#
_symmetry.space_group_name_H-M   'P 1'
#
loop_
_entity.id
_entity.type
_entity.pdbx_description
1 polymer ?
#
loop_
_entity_poly.entity_id
_entity_poly.type
_entity_poly.pdbx_seq_one_letter_code
_entity_poly.pdbx_strand_id
1 'polypeptide(L)'
;TIIVYDPDVITDLAGTYTTAEGSYRYWLSTGVIVPFSGYKINISYIVPGIFYISDYMGGYYDQRAAYGAAYAMKGYFKLNVDNTLDALSGDIAGWGDSFDSFENGKYDPDSGSLYWELGYGGSMVFYITLNK
;
A
#
# COMPACT_ATOMS: atom_id res chain seq x y z
N THR A 1 -10.00 5.90 17.95
CA THR A 1 -9.22 4.72 17.53
C THR A 1 -8.30 4.32 18.67
N ILE A 2 -8.30 3.03 19.06
CA ILE A 2 -7.28 2.47 19.95
C ILE A 2 -6.24 1.80 19.06
N ILE A 3 -4.96 2.10 19.29
CA ILE A 3 -3.84 1.52 18.54
C ILE A 3 -3.03 0.65 19.51
N VAL A 4 -2.91 -0.63 19.20
CA VAL A 4 -2.03 -1.58 19.90
C VAL A 4 -0.80 -1.75 19.02
N TYR A 5 0.38 -1.50 19.58
CA TYR A 5 1.64 -1.55 18.84
C TYR A 5 2.70 -2.33 19.61
N ASP A 6 3.73 -2.78 18.89
CA ASP A 6 4.87 -3.48 19.45
C ASP A 6 6.05 -2.48 19.60
N PRO A 7 6.45 -2.14 20.84
CA PRO A 7 7.50 -1.15 21.06
C PRO A 7 8.89 -1.61 20.57
N ASP A 8 9.09 -2.90 20.31
CA ASP A 8 10.39 -3.43 19.84
C ASP A 8 10.61 -3.16 18.34
N VAL A 9 9.57 -2.77 17.60
CA VAL A 9 9.70 -2.37 16.19
C VAL A 9 10.22 -0.94 16.09
N ILE A 10 11.55 -0.80 16.00
CA ILE A 10 12.23 0.51 15.92
C ILE A 10 12.40 1.05 14.49
N THR A 11 12.16 0.23 13.47
CA THR A 11 12.31 0.63 12.06
C THR A 11 11.28 1.69 11.70
N ASP A 12 11.75 2.83 11.17
CA ASP A 12 10.89 3.90 10.68
C ASP A 12 10.75 3.86 9.15
N LEU A 13 9.54 3.53 8.69
CA LEU A 13 9.16 3.49 7.28
C LEU A 13 8.63 4.83 6.75
N ALA A 14 8.64 5.91 7.55
CA ALA A 14 8.17 7.20 7.06
C ALA A 14 9.01 7.74 5.91
N GLY A 15 8.34 8.44 5.00
CA GLY A 15 8.96 9.10 3.86
C GLY A 15 8.06 9.11 2.63
N THR A 16 8.59 9.68 1.57
CA THR A 16 7.97 9.65 0.24
C THR A 16 8.61 8.53 -0.57
N TYR A 17 7.79 7.59 -1.00
CA TYR A 17 8.17 6.48 -1.84
C TYR A 17 7.70 6.72 -3.28
N THR A 18 8.26 5.95 -4.19
CA THR A 18 7.89 5.92 -5.61
C THR A 18 7.44 4.51 -5.97
N THR A 19 6.29 4.38 -6.64
CA THR A 19 5.85 3.11 -7.21
C THR A 19 6.87 2.63 -8.23
N ALA A 20 7.49 1.48 -7.97
CA ALA A 20 8.59 0.96 -8.75
C ALA A 20 8.12 0.34 -10.07
N GLU A 21 9.03 0.31 -11.05
CA GLU A 21 8.85 -0.49 -12.26
C GLU A 21 8.64 -1.97 -11.88
N GLY A 22 7.71 -2.63 -12.58
CA GLY A 22 7.25 -3.97 -12.22
C GLY A 22 5.99 -3.99 -11.34
N SER A 23 5.50 -2.84 -10.86
CA SER A 23 4.16 -2.76 -10.25
C SER A 23 3.07 -2.82 -11.33
N TYR A 24 1.96 -3.50 -11.04
CA TYR A 24 0.86 -3.67 -11.99
C TYR A 24 -0.48 -3.97 -11.33
N ARG A 25 -1.55 -3.67 -12.07
CA ARG A 25 -2.90 -4.16 -11.76
C ARG A 25 -3.21 -5.36 -12.63
N TYR A 26 -3.67 -6.44 -12.03
CA TYR A 26 -4.11 -7.66 -12.69
C TYR A 26 -5.63 -7.79 -12.63
N TRP A 27 -6.26 -8.10 -13.77
CA TRP A 27 -7.70 -8.34 -13.85
C TRP A 27 -8.00 -9.85 -13.90
N LEU A 28 -8.63 -10.36 -12.84
CA LEU A 28 -8.78 -11.81 -12.62
C LEU A 28 -9.52 -12.53 -13.75
N SER A 29 -10.61 -11.94 -14.27
CA SER A 29 -11.45 -12.64 -15.26
C SER A 29 -10.89 -12.66 -16.68
N THR A 30 -9.94 -11.78 -17.00
CA THR A 30 -9.41 -11.62 -18.36
C THR A 30 -7.91 -11.90 -18.46
N GLY A 31 -7.20 -11.96 -17.32
CA GLY A 31 -5.76 -12.08 -17.28
C GLY A 31 -5.01 -10.82 -17.69
N VAL A 32 -5.70 -9.69 -17.88
CA VAL A 32 -5.08 -8.43 -18.33
C VAL A 32 -4.19 -7.86 -17.24
N ILE A 33 -2.95 -7.56 -17.60
CA ILE A 33 -1.96 -6.87 -16.76
C ILE A 33 -1.84 -5.43 -17.26
N VAL A 34 -1.96 -4.47 -16.33
CA VAL A 34 -1.73 -3.06 -16.59
C VAL A 34 -0.55 -2.58 -15.75
N PRO A 35 0.67 -2.48 -16.32
CA PRO A 35 1.83 -2.00 -15.59
C PRO A 35 1.74 -0.49 -15.33
N PHE A 36 2.32 -0.04 -14.22
CA PHE A 36 2.41 1.37 -13.87
C PHE A 36 3.53 1.62 -12.86
N SER A 37 4.14 2.81 -12.90
CA SER A 37 5.24 3.20 -12.02
C SER A 37 5.42 4.72 -12.01
N GLY A 38 6.29 5.22 -11.13
CA GLY A 38 6.68 6.63 -11.06
C GLY A 38 5.79 7.52 -10.18
N TYR A 39 4.76 6.97 -9.56
CA TYR A 39 3.82 7.73 -8.71
C TYR A 39 4.32 7.84 -7.28
N LYS A 40 3.98 8.95 -6.62
CA LYS A 40 4.48 9.25 -5.27
C LYS A 40 3.49 8.81 -4.21
N ILE A 41 3.98 8.06 -3.22
CA ILE A 41 3.19 7.54 -2.11
C ILE A 41 3.86 8.00 -0.82
N ASN A 42 3.10 8.64 0.06
CA ASN A 42 3.62 9.13 1.33
C ASN A 42 3.26 8.16 2.44
N ILE A 43 4.26 7.83 3.26
CA ILE A 43 4.11 7.05 4.48
C ILE A 43 4.47 7.96 5.66
N SER A 44 3.57 8.04 6.65
CA SER A 44 3.76 8.82 7.87
C SER A 44 3.91 7.89 9.07
N TYR A 45 4.89 8.17 9.92
CA TYR A 45 5.06 7.50 11.21
C TYR A 45 3.92 7.87 12.16
N ILE A 46 3.34 6.89 12.85
CA ILE A 46 2.31 7.12 13.87
C ILE A 46 2.86 6.77 15.25
N VAL A 47 3.27 5.51 15.42
CA VAL A 47 3.89 4.94 16.63
C VAL A 47 4.78 3.77 16.19
N PRO A 48 5.63 3.17 17.06
CA PRO A 48 6.51 2.06 16.66
C PRO A 48 5.74 0.95 15.94
N GLY A 49 6.22 0.57 14.76
CA GLY A 49 5.58 -0.42 13.90
C GLY A 49 4.24 -0.03 13.28
N ILE A 50 3.67 1.16 13.49
CA ILE A 50 2.38 1.58 12.90
C ILE A 50 2.57 2.83 12.06
N PHE A 51 2.07 2.76 10.83
CA PHE A 51 2.23 3.80 9.82
C PHE A 51 0.92 4.12 9.15
N TYR A 52 0.83 5.32 8.58
CA TYR A 52 -0.27 5.73 7.71
C TYR A 52 0.26 5.85 6.27
N ILE A 53 -0.44 5.26 5.31
CA ILE A 53 -0.12 5.30 3.89
C ILE A 53 -1.13 6.15 3.13
N SER A 54 -0.65 6.95 2.18
CA SER A 54 -1.50 7.82 1.37
C SER A 54 -2.27 7.09 0.28
N ASP A 55 -1.77 5.95 -0.21
CA ASP A 55 -2.45 5.11 -1.21
C ASP A 55 -1.86 3.69 -1.30
N TYR A 56 -2.61 2.66 -0.85
CA TYR A 56 -2.24 1.25 -1.02
C TYR A 56 -2.25 0.79 -2.49
N MET A 57 -2.93 1.49 -3.39
CA MET A 57 -2.97 1.14 -4.82
C MET A 57 -1.81 1.77 -5.61
N GLY A 58 -0.83 2.36 -4.93
CA GLY A 58 0.38 2.88 -5.57
C GLY A 58 0.14 4.04 -6.53
N GLY A 59 -0.93 4.84 -6.32
CA GLY A 59 -1.28 5.99 -7.14
C GLY A 59 -2.11 5.65 -8.39
N TYR A 60 -2.62 4.42 -8.51
CA TYR A 60 -3.28 3.97 -9.73
C TYR A 60 -4.53 4.80 -10.09
N TYR A 61 -5.43 5.05 -9.15
CA TYR A 61 -6.62 5.85 -9.44
C TYR A 61 -6.40 7.34 -9.20
N ASP A 62 -5.70 7.68 -8.11
CA ASP A 62 -5.37 9.07 -7.78
C ASP A 62 -4.57 9.76 -8.88
N GLN A 63 -3.40 9.20 -9.24
CA GLN A 63 -2.40 9.89 -10.08
C GLN A 63 -2.37 9.36 -11.51
N ARG A 64 -2.36 8.03 -11.72
CA ARG A 64 -2.30 7.44 -13.07
C ARG A 64 -3.57 7.69 -13.87
N ALA A 65 -4.73 7.35 -13.29
CA ALA A 65 -6.03 7.62 -13.91
C ALA A 65 -6.50 9.06 -13.72
N ALA A 66 -5.81 9.84 -12.88
CA ALA A 66 -6.10 11.23 -12.56
C ALA A 66 -7.51 11.45 -11.99
N TYR A 67 -8.05 10.49 -11.25
CA TYR A 67 -9.34 10.65 -10.56
C TYR A 67 -9.20 11.55 -9.32
N GLY A 68 -7.98 11.70 -8.81
CA GLY A 68 -7.63 12.57 -7.68
C GLY A 68 -7.72 11.88 -6.32
N ALA A 69 -7.27 12.61 -5.29
CA ALA A 69 -6.96 12.06 -3.97
C ALA A 69 -8.15 11.49 -3.18
N ALA A 70 -9.38 11.65 -3.66
CA ALA A 70 -10.55 10.96 -3.12
C ALA A 70 -10.59 9.47 -3.50
N TYR A 71 -9.88 9.09 -4.56
CA TYR A 71 -9.80 7.72 -5.10
C TYR A 71 -8.49 7.00 -4.73
N ALA A 72 -7.67 7.60 -3.87
CA ALA A 72 -6.53 6.95 -3.24
C ALA A 72 -7.02 6.07 -2.08
N MET A 73 -6.51 4.83 -1.97
CA MET A 73 -6.86 3.95 -0.85
C MET A 73 -5.96 4.25 0.35
N LYS A 74 -6.45 5.10 1.24
CA LYS A 74 -5.70 5.54 2.42
C LYS A 74 -5.91 4.59 3.58
N GLY A 75 -4.93 4.46 4.47
CA GLY A 75 -5.15 3.70 5.70
C GLY A 75 -3.91 3.51 6.56
N TYR A 76 -4.06 2.66 7.57
CA TYR A 76 -2.99 2.31 8.49
C TYR A 76 -2.50 0.90 8.23
N PHE A 77 -1.18 0.69 8.29
CA PHE A 77 -0.56 -0.64 8.28
C PHE A 77 0.41 -0.80 9.45
N LYS A 78 0.72 -2.06 9.73
CA LYS A 78 1.68 -2.48 10.73
C LYS A 78 2.92 -3.08 10.06
N LEU A 79 4.10 -2.73 10.54
CA LEU A 79 5.34 -3.47 10.34
C LEU A 79 5.54 -4.41 11.52
N ASN A 80 5.70 -5.70 11.23
CA ASN A 80 6.01 -6.72 12.22
C ASN A 80 7.54 -6.90 12.38
N VAL A 81 7.95 -7.54 13.48
CA VAL A 81 9.36 -7.80 13.80
C VAL A 81 10.06 -8.66 12.74
N ASP A 82 9.33 -9.52 12.04
CA ASP A 82 9.84 -10.36 10.96
C ASP A 82 9.84 -9.66 9.58
N ASN A 83 9.64 -8.34 9.56
CA ASN A 83 9.51 -7.49 8.37
C ASN A 83 8.28 -7.79 7.50
N THR A 84 7.32 -8.58 7.96
CA THR A 84 6.01 -8.66 7.30
C THR A 84 5.19 -7.40 7.54
N LEU A 85 4.27 -7.12 6.63
CA LEU A 85 3.34 -5.99 6.71
C LEU A 85 1.92 -6.52 6.84
N ASP A 86 1.13 -5.92 7.72
CA ASP A 86 -0.31 -6.15 7.83
C ASP A 86 -1.08 -4.85 7.59
N ALA A 87 -2.07 -4.86 6.71
CA ALA A 87 -3.01 -3.75 6.62
C ALA A 87 -3.97 -3.76 7.81
N LEU A 88 -4.09 -2.65 8.52
CA LEU A 88 -5.01 -2.48 9.65
C LEU A 88 -6.33 -1.83 9.23
N SER A 89 -6.28 -1.02 8.17
CA SER A 89 -7.43 -0.35 7.58
C SER A 89 -7.12 0.13 6.17
N GLY A 90 -8.17 0.34 5.39
CA GLY A 90 -8.15 1.01 4.10
C GLY A 90 -9.49 1.71 3.87
N ASP A 91 -9.49 2.85 3.19
CA ASP A 91 -10.69 3.60 2.81
C ASP A 91 -10.45 4.35 1.50
N ILE A 92 -11.39 4.23 0.58
CA ILE A 92 -11.50 5.06 -0.63
C ILE A 92 -12.75 5.93 -0.51
N ALA A 93 -12.56 7.18 -0.07
CA ALA A 93 -13.66 8.12 0.14
C ALA A 93 -14.54 8.34 -1.11
N GLY A 94 -13.96 8.30 -2.31
CA GLY A 94 -14.66 8.51 -3.58
C GLY A 94 -15.63 7.38 -3.97
N TRP A 95 -15.45 6.18 -3.40
CA TRP A 95 -16.32 5.02 -3.62
C TRP A 95 -17.02 4.54 -2.34
N GLY A 96 -16.54 4.96 -1.17
CA GLY A 96 -17.06 4.53 0.13
C GLY A 96 -16.75 3.07 0.43
N ASP A 97 -15.64 2.54 -0.10
CA ASP A 97 -15.26 1.13 0.03
C ASP A 97 -13.78 0.96 0.42
N SER A 98 -13.33 -0.30 0.47
CA SER A 98 -11.98 -0.70 0.87
C SER A 98 -11.50 -1.92 0.07
N PHE A 99 -10.30 -2.42 0.38
CA PHE A 99 -9.74 -3.63 -0.22
C PHE A 99 -10.48 -4.88 0.25
N ASP A 100 -10.45 -5.93 -0.58
CA ASP A 100 -10.97 -7.26 -0.24
C ASP A 100 -9.92 -8.09 0.52
N SER A 101 -8.64 -7.95 0.16
CA SER A 101 -7.52 -8.62 0.81
C SER A 101 -6.23 -7.81 0.74
N PHE A 102 -5.33 -8.09 1.68
CA PHE A 102 -3.96 -7.60 1.71
C PHE A 102 -3.05 -8.79 2.00
N GLU A 103 -2.20 -9.15 1.05
CA GLU A 103 -1.44 -10.39 1.04
C GLU A 103 0.04 -10.13 0.74
N ASN A 104 0.90 -11.04 1.18
CA ASN A 104 2.35 -11.04 0.90
C ASN A 104 3.06 -9.72 1.25
N GLY A 105 2.52 -8.96 2.19
CA GLY A 105 3.07 -7.70 2.68
C GLY A 105 4.46 -7.91 3.29
N LYS A 106 5.47 -7.21 2.76
CA LYS A 106 6.84 -7.29 3.27
C LYS A 106 7.63 -6.00 3.08
N TYR A 107 8.51 -5.76 4.03
CA TYR A 107 9.58 -4.78 3.97
C TYR A 107 10.91 -5.51 3.72
N ASP A 108 11.72 -4.98 2.81
CA ASP A 108 13.08 -5.42 2.58
C ASP A 108 14.06 -4.42 3.23
N PRO A 109 14.72 -4.77 4.36
CA PRO A 109 15.67 -3.90 5.03
C PRO A 109 16.90 -3.52 4.21
N ASP A 110 17.32 -4.36 3.25
CA ASP A 110 18.54 -4.13 2.47
C ASP A 110 18.31 -3.04 1.42
N SER A 111 17.15 -3.07 0.75
CA SER A 111 16.79 -2.10 -0.28
C SER A 111 15.93 -0.94 0.22
N GLY A 112 15.30 -1.08 1.39
CA GLY A 112 14.30 -0.15 1.91
C GLY A 112 12.95 -0.25 1.19
N SER A 113 12.75 -1.29 0.36
CA SER A 113 11.57 -1.45 -0.49
C SER A 113 10.41 -2.09 0.27
N LEU A 114 9.19 -1.76 -0.14
CA LEU A 114 7.97 -2.37 0.37
C LEU A 114 7.26 -3.11 -0.77
N TYR A 115 6.63 -4.24 -0.46
CA TYR A 115 5.83 -5.00 -1.41
C TYR A 115 4.54 -5.50 -0.77
N TRP A 116 3.46 -5.56 -1.55
CA TRP A 116 2.22 -6.25 -1.18
C TRP A 116 1.35 -6.56 -2.41
N GLU A 117 0.38 -7.43 -2.19
CA GLU A 117 -0.70 -7.78 -3.10
C GLU A 117 -2.03 -7.34 -2.51
N LEU A 118 -2.78 -6.50 -3.23
CA LEU A 118 -4.02 -5.90 -2.75
C LEU A 118 -5.19 -6.35 -3.63
N GLY A 119 -6.04 -7.22 -3.10
CA GLY A 119 -7.30 -7.62 -3.73
C GLY A 119 -8.32 -6.49 -3.65
N TYR A 120 -9.03 -6.20 -4.75
CA TYR A 120 -10.03 -5.13 -4.80
C TYR A 120 -11.18 -5.39 -5.77
N GLY A 121 -12.39 -5.02 -5.35
CA GLY A 121 -13.63 -5.09 -6.13
C GLY A 121 -13.98 -6.49 -6.63
N GLY A 122 -13.53 -7.54 -5.95
CA GLY A 122 -13.73 -8.95 -6.29
C GLY A 122 -13.17 -9.38 -7.65
N SER A 123 -12.40 -8.53 -8.33
CA SER A 123 -12.05 -8.70 -9.75
C SER A 123 -10.62 -8.27 -10.10
N MET A 124 -9.93 -7.61 -9.18
CA MET A 124 -8.60 -7.06 -9.42
C MET A 124 -7.64 -7.39 -8.28
N VAL A 125 -6.36 -7.53 -8.62
CA VAL A 125 -5.27 -7.57 -7.65
C VAL A 125 -4.23 -6.55 -8.08
N PHE A 126 -3.78 -5.72 -7.15
CA PHE A 126 -2.67 -4.79 -7.36
C PHE A 126 -1.40 -5.38 -6.76
N TYR A 127 -0.37 -5.51 -7.59
CA TYR A 127 0.97 -5.92 -7.20
C TYR A 127 1.80 -4.66 -7.09
N ILE A 128 2.11 -4.25 -5.87
CA ILE A 128 2.73 -2.96 -5.58
C ILE A 128 4.12 -3.18 -5.04
N THR A 129 5.08 -2.49 -5.65
CA THR A 129 6.42 -2.31 -5.07
C THR A 129 6.67 -0.82 -4.89
N LEU A 130 7.07 -0.42 -3.70
CA LEU A 130 7.45 0.96 -3.39
C LEU A 130 8.94 1.05 -3.04
N ASN A 131 9.65 1.96 -3.71
CA ASN A 131 11.06 2.24 -3.44
C ASN A 131 11.21 3.66 -2.91
N LYS A 132 12.17 3.87 -2.00
CA LYS A 132 12.45 5.19 -1.42
C LYS A 132 13.20 6.09 -2.42
#